data_AF-A0A938DG40-F1
#
_entry.id   AF-A0A938DG40-F1
#
_cell.length_a   1.000
_cell.length_b   1.000
_cell.length_c   1.000
_cell.angle_alpha   90.00
_cell.angle_beta   90.00
_cell.angle_gamma   90.00
#
_symmetry.space_group_name_H-M   'P 1'
#
loop_
_entity.id
_entity.type
_entity.pdbx_description
1 polymer ?
#
loop_
_entity_poly.entity_id
_entity_poly.type
_entity_poly.pdbx_seq_one_letter_code
_entity_poly.pdbx_strand_id
1 'polypeptide(L)'
;MNKSPVSADAIRAMFASAMSDMYQAEAPQYRAMKALVADVNRQTLANDPQLERRLAESGELERLDVERHGAIRVGTAEELSTLRRLFAIMGMAPVGYYDLSVAGIPVHSTAFRPVGESAMRVSPFRIFTSLLRLDLIADAEAREMAAKILAQRDIFTPRCRELINLFERRGFD
;
A
#
# COMPACT_ATOMS: atom_id res chain seq x y z
N MET A 1 20.24 19.36 18.22
CA MET A 1 20.06 17.96 17.79
C MET A 1 19.72 18.00 16.30
N ASN A 2 20.67 17.65 15.43
CA ASN A 2 20.38 17.46 14.01
C ASN A 2 19.40 16.28 13.91
N LYS A 3 18.16 16.55 13.53
CA LYS A 3 17.25 15.49 13.09
C LYS A 3 17.87 14.92 11.81
N SER A 4 18.26 13.64 11.80
CA SER A 4 18.52 12.98 10.53
C SER A 4 17.28 13.15 9.64
N PRO A 5 17.44 13.55 8.38
CA PRO A 5 16.30 13.67 7.47
C PRO A 5 15.60 12.31 7.40
N VAL A 6 14.29 12.30 7.65
CA VAL A 6 13.48 11.08 7.59
C VAL A 6 13.43 10.64 6.13
N SER A 7 13.89 9.43 5.82
CA SER A 7 13.87 8.91 4.45
C SER A 7 12.46 8.47 4.02
N ALA A 8 12.21 8.45 2.71
CA ALA A 8 10.98 7.90 2.14
C ALA A 8 10.67 6.49 2.66
N ASP A 9 11.71 5.67 2.82
CA ASP A 9 11.61 4.29 3.31
C ASP A 9 11.18 4.23 4.77
N ALA A 10 11.67 5.15 5.61
CA ALA A 10 11.24 5.27 7.00
C ALA A 10 9.77 5.71 7.09
N ILE A 11 9.34 6.69 6.28
CA ILE A 11 7.92 7.09 6.23
C ILE A 11 7.05 5.92 5.79
N ARG A 12 7.47 5.15 4.78
CA ARG A 12 6.76 3.96 4.30
C ARG A 12 6.64 2.90 5.40
N ALA A 13 7.71 2.61 6.13
CA ALA A 13 7.69 1.66 7.24
C ALA A 13 6.72 2.11 8.36
N MET A 14 6.77 3.39 8.74
CA MET A 14 5.85 3.97 9.72
C MET A 14 4.39 3.87 9.26
N PHE A 15 4.12 4.22 8.00
CA PHE A 15 2.78 4.14 7.43
C PHE A 15 2.26 2.69 7.39
N ALA A 16 3.09 1.73 6.97
CA ALA A 16 2.74 0.32 6.95
C ALA A 16 2.42 -0.23 8.36
N SER A 17 3.15 0.22 9.38
CA SER A 17 2.87 -0.12 10.78
C SER A 17 1.54 0.46 11.22
N ALA A 18 1.34 1.77 11.04
CA ALA A 18 0.11 2.47 11.43
C ALA A 18 -1.14 1.86 10.77
N MET A 19 -1.05 1.52 9.47
CA MET A 19 -2.11 0.82 8.75
C MET A 19 -2.39 -0.57 9.34
N SER A 20 -1.34 -1.32 9.69
CA SER A 20 -1.52 -2.63 10.32
C SER A 20 -2.12 -2.53 11.72
N ASP A 21 -1.82 -1.49 12.47
CA ASP A 21 -2.36 -1.30 13.83
C ASP A 21 -3.84 -0.89 13.77
N MET A 22 -4.16 0.05 12.88
CA MET A 22 -5.54 0.42 12.56
C MET A 22 -6.36 -0.80 12.13
N TYR A 23 -5.87 -1.59 11.17
CA TYR A 23 -6.62 -2.74 10.66
C TYR A 23 -6.76 -3.87 11.69
N GLN A 24 -5.79 -4.03 12.61
CA GLN A 24 -5.93 -4.95 13.75
C GLN A 24 -6.97 -4.51 14.78
N ALA A 25 -7.25 -3.21 14.88
CA ALA A 25 -8.31 -2.68 15.73
C ALA A 25 -9.69 -2.86 15.07
N GLU A 26 -9.77 -2.70 13.75
CA GLU A 26 -11.01 -2.82 12.98
C GLU A 26 -11.42 -4.28 12.71
N ALA A 27 -10.44 -5.19 12.50
CA ALA A 27 -10.68 -6.59 12.13
C ALA A 27 -9.95 -7.56 13.08
N PRO A 28 -10.62 -8.07 14.13
CA PRO A 28 -10.01 -9.01 15.09
C PRO A 28 -9.43 -10.28 14.45
N GLN A 29 -10.03 -10.74 13.35
CA GLN A 29 -9.55 -11.91 12.60
C GLN A 29 -8.18 -11.67 11.97
N TYR A 30 -7.88 -10.43 11.55
CA TYR A 30 -6.55 -10.08 11.04
C TYR A 30 -5.48 -10.17 12.14
N ARG A 31 -5.83 -9.78 13.37
CA ARG A 31 -4.94 -9.95 14.54
C ARG A 31 -4.66 -11.43 14.80
N ALA A 32 -5.69 -12.28 14.81
CA ALA A 32 -5.55 -13.71 15.00
C ALA A 32 -4.70 -14.35 13.88
N MET A 33 -4.94 -13.97 12.63
CA MET A 33 -4.17 -14.41 11.48
C MET A 33 -2.69 -14.02 11.61
N LYS A 34 -2.37 -12.78 12.02
CA LYS A 34 -0.98 -12.35 12.24
C LYS A 34 -0.27 -13.17 13.31
N ALA A 35 -0.94 -13.49 14.42
CA ALA A 35 -0.38 -14.33 15.47
C ALA A 35 -0.06 -15.74 14.94
N LEU A 36 -0.99 -16.34 14.18
CA LEU A 36 -0.78 -17.64 13.56
C LEU A 36 0.40 -17.64 12.57
N VAL A 37 0.51 -16.59 11.74
CA VAL A 37 1.64 -16.45 10.80
C VAL A 37 2.97 -16.38 11.55
N ALA A 38 3.05 -15.62 12.64
CA ALA A 38 4.26 -15.55 13.46
C ALA A 38 4.65 -16.91 14.06
N ASP A 39 3.67 -17.68 14.54
CA ASP A 39 3.91 -19.01 15.10
C ASP A 39 4.37 -20.00 14.03
N VAL A 40 3.73 -20.00 12.86
CA VAL A 40 4.13 -20.86 11.72
C VAL A 40 5.53 -20.49 11.23
N ASN A 41 5.86 -19.20 11.10
CA ASN A 41 7.19 -18.75 10.69
C ASN A 41 8.25 -19.26 11.69
N ARG A 42 8.01 -19.09 12.99
CA ARG A 42 8.93 -19.55 14.05
C ARG A 42 9.15 -21.06 14.00
N GLN A 43 8.07 -21.84 13.88
CA GLN A 43 8.15 -23.30 13.79
C GLN A 43 8.89 -23.76 12.53
N THR A 44 8.64 -23.09 11.40
CA THR A 44 9.29 -23.40 10.12
C THR A 44 10.80 -23.18 10.21
N LEU A 45 11.24 -22.05 10.76
CA LEU A 45 12.66 -21.73 10.90
C LEU A 45 13.35 -22.67 11.90
N ALA A 46 12.70 -23.01 13.02
CA ALA A 46 13.24 -23.96 13.99
C ALA A 46 13.43 -25.37 13.41
N ASN A 47 12.55 -25.78 12.49
CA ASN A 47 12.60 -27.10 11.85
C ASN A 47 13.55 -27.17 10.63
N ASP A 48 13.98 -26.03 10.08
CA ASP A 48 14.91 -25.96 8.95
C ASP A 48 16.01 -24.89 9.17
N PRO A 49 17.10 -25.24 9.88
CA PRO A 49 18.22 -24.34 10.10
C PRO A 49 18.94 -23.89 8.82
N GLN A 50 18.81 -24.64 7.71
CA GLN A 50 19.41 -24.22 6.43
C GLN A 50 18.57 -23.12 5.79
N LEU A 51 17.24 -23.18 5.89
CA LEU A 51 16.36 -22.07 5.49
C LEU A 51 16.64 -20.82 6.32
N GLU A 52 16.76 -20.94 7.65
CA GLU A 52 17.05 -19.81 8.53
C GLU A 52 18.36 -19.10 8.12
N ARG A 53 19.45 -19.86 7.91
CA ARG A 53 20.73 -19.29 7.45
C ARG A 53 20.59 -18.57 6.11
N ARG A 54 19.92 -19.18 5.13
CA ARG A 54 19.72 -18.55 3.81
C ARG A 54 18.97 -17.24 3.91
N LEU A 55 17.91 -17.17 4.72
CA LEU A 55 17.13 -15.95 4.92
C LEU A 55 17.90 -14.89 5.71
N ALA A 56 18.77 -15.29 6.64
CA ALA A 56 19.67 -14.39 7.36
C ALA A 56 20.70 -13.78 6.40
N GLU A 57 21.35 -14.62 5.58
CA GLU A 57 22.35 -14.20 4.59
C GLU A 57 21.74 -13.30 3.50
N SER A 58 20.48 -13.53 3.12
CA SER A 58 19.77 -12.67 2.17
C SER A 58 19.17 -11.41 2.81
N GLY A 59 19.15 -11.29 4.15
CA GLY A 59 18.52 -10.17 4.87
C GLY A 59 17.00 -10.14 4.74
N GLU A 60 16.38 -11.30 4.55
CA GLU A 60 14.93 -11.49 4.45
C GLU A 60 14.29 -11.77 5.81
N LEU A 61 15.05 -12.26 6.79
CA LEU A 61 14.55 -12.51 8.14
C LEU A 61 13.99 -11.23 8.78
N GLU A 62 14.68 -10.11 8.67
CA GLU A 62 14.24 -8.83 9.24
C GLU A 62 12.95 -8.31 8.57
N ARG A 63 12.68 -8.74 7.34
CA ARG A 63 11.50 -8.34 6.56
C ARG A 63 10.29 -9.22 6.80
N LEU A 64 10.49 -10.50 7.11
CA LEU A 64 9.42 -11.50 7.12
C LEU A 64 8.23 -11.10 8.01
N ASP A 65 8.50 -10.51 9.17
CA ASP A 65 7.47 -10.12 10.14
C ASP A 65 6.73 -8.81 9.78
N VAL A 66 7.32 -7.99 8.94
CA VAL A 66 6.79 -6.67 8.54
C VAL A 66 6.25 -6.64 7.11
N GLU A 67 6.55 -7.66 6.30
CA GLU A 67 6.14 -7.73 4.90
C GLU A 67 4.62 -7.89 4.76
N ARG A 68 3.99 -6.90 4.11
CA ARG A 68 2.55 -6.78 3.97
C ARG A 68 2.20 -6.16 2.63
N HIS A 69 0.99 -6.42 2.16
CA HIS A 69 0.37 -5.65 1.09
C HIS A 69 -1.05 -5.23 1.48
N GLY A 70 -1.42 -4.00 1.13
CA GLY A 70 -2.79 -3.53 1.19
C GLY A 70 -3.48 -3.61 -0.18
N ALA A 71 -4.80 -3.57 -0.18
CA ALA A 71 -5.59 -3.43 -1.40
C ALA A 71 -6.67 -2.38 -1.18
N ILE A 72 -6.77 -1.41 -2.10
CA ILE A 72 -7.76 -0.33 -2.06
C ILE A 72 -8.38 -0.11 -3.43
N ARG A 73 -9.54 0.54 -3.45
CA ARG A 73 -10.31 0.86 -4.66
C ARG A 73 -10.65 2.34 -4.66
N VAL A 74 -10.41 3.01 -5.77
CA VAL A 74 -10.81 4.40 -6.01
C VAL A 74 -11.78 4.48 -7.19
N GLY A 75 -12.61 5.51 -7.16
CA GLY A 75 -13.69 5.70 -8.11
C GLY A 75 -13.37 6.66 -9.24
N THR A 76 -12.40 7.55 -9.06
CA THR A 76 -12.06 8.57 -10.07
C THR A 76 -10.58 8.61 -10.42
N ALA A 77 -10.29 9.11 -11.62
CA ALA A 77 -8.91 9.34 -12.08
C ALA A 77 -8.19 10.37 -11.19
N GLU A 78 -8.89 11.36 -10.65
CA GLU A 78 -8.33 12.36 -9.74
C GLU A 78 -7.92 11.73 -8.40
N GLU A 79 -8.75 10.84 -7.85
CA GLU A 79 -8.42 10.08 -6.64
C GLU A 79 -7.17 9.23 -6.85
N LEU A 80 -7.08 8.51 -7.98
CA LEU A 80 -5.89 7.72 -8.32
C LEU A 80 -4.64 8.60 -8.49
N SER A 81 -4.78 9.74 -9.17
CA SER A 81 -3.68 10.69 -9.39
C SER A 81 -3.18 11.29 -8.07
N THR A 82 -4.09 11.58 -7.14
CA THR A 82 -3.73 12.09 -5.81
C THR A 82 -3.08 11.01 -4.94
N LEU A 83 -3.56 9.77 -5.00
CA LEU A 83 -2.89 8.63 -4.35
C LEU A 83 -1.47 8.42 -4.88
N ARG A 84 -1.25 8.55 -6.20
CA ARG A 84 0.10 8.46 -6.79
C ARG A 84 1.04 9.50 -6.15
N ARG A 85 0.58 10.73 -5.94
CA ARG A 85 1.36 11.81 -5.31
C ARG A 85 1.63 11.50 -3.84
N LEU A 86 0.62 11.04 -3.12
CA LEU A 86 0.74 10.61 -1.72
C LEU A 86 1.76 9.48 -1.55
N PHE A 87 1.66 8.44 -2.39
CA PHE A 87 2.56 7.28 -2.36
C PHE A 87 4.00 7.64 -2.78
N ALA A 88 4.18 8.65 -3.62
CA ALA A 88 5.52 9.14 -3.97
C ALA A 88 6.30 9.70 -2.76
N ILE A 89 5.62 10.29 -1.76
CA ILE A 89 6.24 10.71 -0.48
C ILE A 89 6.86 9.51 0.24
N MET A 90 6.27 8.33 0.07
CA MET A 90 6.74 7.08 0.66
C MET A 90 7.68 6.31 -0.28
N GLY A 91 8.18 6.94 -1.35
CA GLY A 91 9.08 6.29 -2.30
C GLY A 91 8.42 5.15 -3.07
N MET A 92 7.09 5.17 -3.20
CA MET A 92 6.33 4.12 -3.87
C MET A 92 5.92 4.55 -5.28
N ALA A 93 6.38 3.82 -6.28
CA ALA A 93 6.04 4.03 -7.68
C ALA A 93 4.90 3.08 -8.12
N PRO A 94 4.07 3.46 -9.11
CA PRO A 94 3.11 2.55 -9.72
C PRO A 94 3.86 1.51 -10.56
N VAL A 95 3.72 0.24 -10.22
CA VAL A 95 4.40 -0.86 -10.91
C VAL A 95 3.39 -1.89 -11.41
N GLY A 96 3.48 -2.19 -12.70
CA GLY A 96 2.59 -3.12 -13.39
C GLY A 96 1.25 -2.49 -13.78
N TYR A 97 0.59 -3.12 -14.74
CA TYR A 97 -0.77 -2.81 -15.16
C TYR A 97 -1.58 -4.10 -15.15
N TYR A 98 -2.73 -4.07 -14.50
CA TYR A 98 -3.60 -5.22 -14.34
C TYR A 98 -5.00 -4.84 -14.82
N ASP A 99 -5.43 -5.42 -15.93
CA ASP A 99 -6.80 -5.27 -16.40
C ASP A 99 -7.63 -6.44 -15.88
N LEU A 100 -8.57 -6.16 -14.96
CA LEU A 100 -9.44 -7.19 -14.41
C LEU A 100 -10.78 -7.28 -15.15
N SER A 101 -11.00 -6.43 -16.17
CA SER A 101 -12.19 -6.51 -17.02
C SER A 101 -12.26 -7.83 -17.79
N VAL A 102 -11.10 -8.43 -18.10
CA VAL A 102 -11.00 -9.77 -18.71
C VAL A 102 -11.59 -10.88 -17.82
N ALA A 103 -11.70 -10.64 -16.50
CA ALA A 103 -12.32 -11.52 -15.52
C ALA A 103 -13.73 -11.07 -15.12
N GLY A 104 -14.32 -10.12 -15.85
CA GLY A 104 -15.66 -9.59 -15.57
C GLY A 104 -15.72 -8.61 -14.40
N ILE A 105 -14.59 -8.12 -13.89
CA ILE A 105 -14.55 -7.14 -12.80
C ILE A 105 -14.30 -5.76 -13.39
N PRO A 106 -15.15 -4.74 -13.13
CA PRO A 106 -15.09 -3.44 -13.81
C PRO A 106 -13.99 -2.52 -13.25
N VAL A 107 -12.75 -3.01 -13.17
CA VAL A 107 -11.60 -2.26 -12.69
C VAL A 107 -10.34 -2.56 -13.50
N HIS A 108 -9.43 -1.61 -13.49
CA HIS A 108 -8.02 -1.84 -13.81
C HIS A 108 -7.14 -1.27 -12.70
N SER A 109 -5.91 -1.76 -12.58
CA SER A 109 -5.12 -1.57 -11.36
C SER A 109 -3.62 -1.46 -11.61
N THR A 110 -2.92 -0.96 -10.59
CA THR A 110 -1.45 -0.99 -10.48
C THR A 110 -1.06 -1.29 -9.03
N ALA A 111 0.20 -1.65 -8.78
CA ALA A 111 0.73 -1.81 -7.42
C ALA A 111 1.70 -0.68 -7.09
N PHE A 112 1.35 0.16 -6.11
CA PHE A 112 2.28 1.16 -5.58
C PHE A 112 3.28 0.49 -4.64
N ARG A 113 4.58 0.64 -4.92
CA ARG A 113 5.64 -0.04 -4.17
C ARG A 113 7.01 0.62 -4.33
N PRO A 114 7.95 0.41 -3.40
CA PRO A 114 9.34 0.79 -3.65
C PRO A 114 9.91 0.04 -4.86
N VAL A 115 10.86 0.69 -5.52
CA VAL A 115 11.67 0.12 -6.61
C VAL A 115 13.13 0.14 -6.14
N GLY A 116 13.85 -0.94 -6.43
CA GLY A 116 15.23 -1.12 -5.97
C GLY A 116 15.32 -1.94 -4.69
N GLU A 117 16.40 -2.73 -4.62
CA GLU A 117 16.58 -3.72 -3.58
C GLU A 117 16.77 -3.11 -2.18
N SER A 118 17.51 -2.00 -2.09
CA SER A 118 17.74 -1.29 -0.82
C SER A 118 16.44 -0.78 -0.19
N ALA A 119 15.59 -0.12 -0.98
CA ALA A 119 14.30 0.38 -0.51
C ALA A 119 13.35 -0.77 -0.12
N MET A 120 13.36 -1.87 -0.88
CA MET A 120 12.60 -3.08 -0.54
C MET A 120 13.09 -3.73 0.76
N ARG A 121 14.40 -3.75 1.01
CA ARG A 121 15.01 -4.26 2.25
C ARG A 121 14.49 -3.50 3.48
N VAL A 122 14.40 -2.17 3.40
CA VAL A 122 13.91 -1.36 4.53
C VAL A 122 12.40 -1.53 4.76
N SER A 123 11.61 -1.50 3.69
CA SER A 123 10.16 -1.71 3.80
C SER A 123 9.58 -2.20 2.47
N PRO A 124 9.19 -3.48 2.34
CA PRO A 124 8.62 -4.04 1.11
C PRO A 124 7.11 -3.77 0.97
N PHE A 125 6.58 -2.78 1.70
CA PHE A 125 5.16 -2.48 1.73
C PHE A 125 4.64 -2.09 0.34
N ARG A 126 3.50 -2.68 -0.02
CA ARG A 126 2.86 -2.55 -1.34
C ARG A 126 1.38 -2.25 -1.16
N ILE A 127 0.81 -1.43 -2.05
CA ILE A 127 -0.64 -1.24 -2.12
C ILE A 127 -1.11 -1.51 -3.53
N PHE A 128 -1.94 -2.54 -3.69
CA PHE A 128 -2.67 -2.77 -4.93
C PHE A 128 -3.84 -1.78 -5.00
N THR A 129 -3.84 -0.91 -6.01
CA THR A 129 -4.83 0.16 -6.16
C THR A 129 -5.59 -0.05 -7.46
N SER A 130 -6.89 -0.29 -7.32
CA SER A 130 -7.80 -0.44 -8.46
C SER A 130 -8.58 0.84 -8.70
N LEU A 131 -8.71 1.25 -9.96
CA LEU A 131 -9.62 2.29 -10.41
C LEU A 131 -10.87 1.66 -11.03
N LEU A 132 -12.03 2.08 -10.54
CA LEU A 132 -13.33 1.72 -11.08
C LEU A 132 -13.50 2.25 -12.51
N ARG A 133 -14.01 1.40 -13.39
CA ARG A 133 -14.37 1.72 -14.77
C ARG A 133 -15.88 1.88 -14.87
N LEU A 134 -16.35 3.12 -14.67
CA LEU A 134 -17.78 3.45 -14.76
C LEU A 134 -18.37 3.13 -16.14
N ASP A 135 -17.56 3.21 -17.19
CA ASP A 135 -17.95 2.87 -18.55
C ASP A 135 -18.30 1.39 -18.74
N LEU A 136 -17.86 0.51 -17.84
CA LEU A 136 -18.19 -0.92 -17.84
C LEU A 136 -19.46 -1.24 -17.02
N ILE A 137 -20.10 -0.24 -16.40
CA ILE A 137 -21.40 -0.40 -15.74
C ILE A 137 -22.50 -0.37 -16.81
N ALA A 138 -23.16 -1.51 -17.02
CA ALA A 138 -24.18 -1.67 -18.05
C ALA A 138 -25.47 -0.86 -17.77
N ASP A 139 -25.88 -0.81 -16.51
CA ASP A 139 -27.06 -0.06 -16.08
C ASP A 139 -26.77 1.45 -16.07
N ALA A 140 -27.51 2.20 -16.90
CA ALA A 140 -27.26 3.62 -17.11
C ALA A 140 -27.59 4.47 -15.87
N GLU A 141 -28.65 4.14 -15.15
CA GLU A 141 -29.06 4.86 -13.93
C GLU A 141 -28.05 4.64 -12.80
N ALA A 142 -27.60 3.40 -12.61
CA ALA A 142 -26.57 3.05 -11.65
C ALA A 142 -25.23 3.73 -11.98
N ARG A 143 -24.85 3.78 -13.26
CA ARG A 143 -23.64 4.49 -13.71
C ARG A 143 -23.71 5.98 -13.42
N GLU A 144 -24.83 6.62 -13.70
CA GLU A 144 -25.03 8.04 -13.43
C GLU A 144 -25.04 8.33 -11.92
N MET A 145 -25.70 7.49 -11.13
CA MET A 145 -25.72 7.57 -9.68
C MET A 145 -24.30 7.46 -9.11
N ALA A 146 -23.53 6.45 -9.54
CA ALA A 146 -22.15 6.27 -9.13
C ALA A 146 -21.29 7.48 -9.48
N ALA A 147 -21.41 8.03 -10.69
CA ALA A 147 -20.69 9.22 -11.11
C ALA A 147 -21.00 10.43 -10.22
N LYS A 148 -22.29 10.68 -9.92
CA LYS A 148 -22.73 11.78 -9.04
C LYS A 148 -22.17 11.67 -7.63
N ILE A 149 -22.24 10.48 -7.02
CA ILE A 149 -21.73 10.25 -5.66
C ILE A 149 -20.21 10.44 -5.62
N LEU A 150 -19.50 9.89 -6.61
CA LEU A 150 -18.04 10.02 -6.69
C LEU A 150 -17.58 11.47 -6.89
N ALA A 151 -18.34 12.27 -7.64
CA ALA A 151 -18.02 13.68 -7.87
C ALA A 151 -18.19 14.58 -6.64
N GLN A 152 -18.92 14.13 -5.61
CA GLN A 152 -19.25 14.95 -4.44
C GLN A 152 -18.35 14.70 -3.23
N ARG A 153 -17.52 13.65 -3.25
CA ARG A 153 -16.68 13.29 -2.10
C ARG A 153 -15.26 13.81 -2.26
N ASP A 154 -14.64 14.13 -1.13
CA ASP A 154 -13.18 14.24 -1.02
C ASP A 154 -12.68 13.19 -0.03
N ILE A 155 -11.92 12.22 -0.52
CA ILE A 155 -11.36 11.15 0.32
C ILE A 155 -10.05 11.56 1.00
N PHE A 156 -9.52 12.75 0.70
CA PHE A 156 -8.29 13.27 1.29
C PHE A 156 -8.61 14.44 2.22
N THR A 157 -8.09 14.37 3.45
CA THR A 157 -8.24 15.50 4.36
C THR A 157 -7.48 16.74 3.83
N PRO A 158 -7.92 17.97 4.15
CA PRO A 158 -7.22 19.19 3.72
C PRO A 158 -5.73 19.17 4.10
N ARG A 159 -5.43 18.70 5.33
CA ARG A 159 -4.05 18.58 5.83
C ARG A 159 -3.21 17.59 5.02
N CYS A 160 -3.81 16.49 4.54
CA CYS A 160 -3.13 15.54 3.68
C CYS A 160 -2.67 16.22 2.37
N ARG A 161 -3.57 16.96 1.72
CA ARG A 161 -3.27 17.71 0.49
C ARG A 161 -2.18 18.76 0.70
N GLU A 162 -2.23 19.49 1.82
CA GLU A 162 -1.19 20.44 2.19
C GLU A 162 0.20 19.80 2.30
N LEU A 163 0.28 18.64 2.97
CA LEU A 163 1.55 17.92 3.16
C LEU A 163 2.09 17.35 1.85
N ILE A 164 1.22 16.86 0.96
CA ILE A 164 1.61 16.45 -0.40
C ILE A 164 2.23 17.65 -1.14
N ASN A 165 1.53 18.79 -1.16
CA ASN A 165 2.01 20.00 -1.83
C ASN A 165 3.31 20.54 -1.20
N LEU A 166 3.48 20.40 0.12
CA LEU A 166 4.72 20.79 0.80
C LEU A 166 5.89 19.90 0.37
N PHE A 167 5.69 18.57 0.36
CA PHE A 167 6.71 17.62 -0.07
C PHE A 167 7.13 17.85 -1.52
N GLU A 168 6.18 18.06 -2.44
CA GLU A 168 6.50 18.32 -3.84
C GLU A 168 7.32 19.60 -4.06
N ARG A 169 7.22 20.58 -3.14
CA ARG A 169 7.98 21.84 -3.21
C ARG A 169 9.36 21.78 -2.54
N ARG A 170 9.52 20.97 -1.50
CA ARG A 170 10.72 20.98 -0.63
C ARG A 170 11.49 19.66 -0.59
N GLY A 171 10.88 18.54 -0.98
CA GLY A 171 11.47 17.22 -0.78
C GLY A 171 11.63 16.87 0.70
N PHE A 172 12.64 16.06 1.02
CA PHE A 172 13.05 15.71 2.38
C PHE A 172 14.14 16.67 2.86
N ASP A 173 13.78 17.93 3.07
CA ASP A 173 14.64 18.92 3.76
C ASP A 173 14.67 18.69 5.28
#